data_AF-A0A2E6HAW4-F1
#
_entry.id   AF-A0A2E6HAW4-F1
#
_cell.length_a   1.000
_cell.length_b   1.000
_cell.length_c   1.000
_cell.angle_alpha   90.00
_cell.angle_beta   90.00
_cell.angle_gamma   90.00
#
_symmetry.space_group_name_H-M   'P 1'
#
loop_
_entity.id
_entity.type
_entity.pdbx_description
1 polymer ?
#
loop_
_entity_poly.entity_id
_entity_poly.type
_entity_poly.pdbx_seq_one_letter_code
_entity_poly.pdbx_strand_id
1 'polypeptide(L)'
;MEYQKLYDDIIKDLKSGKRALMRLNSDQIEGLKKALDDGLVTEELHKILCILDHSIESNLEFSSYICRELKKVEDSKTLIYLLGASSKHVIEAAAKDGFPPSGEFMSAIKNILESPLAKEPENLEWLLRTIEQTGMKSIFFKGSILKLKPGMGSLFNQHKKASKEIIELLEKRWAPIKGGPLG
;
A
#
# COMPACT_ATOMS: atom_id res chain seq x y z
N MET A 1 23.92 -1.51 11.14
CA MET A 1 23.37 -0.38 10.36
C MET A 1 22.37 0.35 11.25
N GLU A 2 22.42 1.69 11.33
CA GLU A 2 21.49 2.47 12.16
C GLU A 2 20.33 3.00 11.31
N TYR A 3 19.34 2.16 10.97
CA TYR A 3 18.09 2.64 10.33
C TYR A 3 17.36 3.66 11.20
N GLN A 4 17.64 3.69 12.52
CA GLN A 4 17.12 4.69 13.45
C GLN A 4 17.42 6.12 12.98
N LYS A 5 18.64 6.40 12.54
CA LYS A 5 19.01 7.74 12.06
C LYS A 5 18.22 8.14 10.81
N LEU A 6 18.04 7.21 9.87
CA LEU A 6 17.28 7.45 8.65
C LEU A 6 15.81 7.77 8.98
N TYR A 7 15.24 7.01 9.90
CA TYR A 7 13.90 7.25 10.40
C TYR A 7 13.78 8.61 11.10
N ASP A 8 14.72 8.96 11.98
CA ASP A 8 14.69 10.23 12.71
C ASP A 8 14.80 11.44 11.79
N ASP A 9 15.60 11.34 10.72
CA ASP A 9 15.70 12.37 9.68
C ASP A 9 14.35 12.56 8.96
N ILE A 10 13.65 11.46 8.63
CA ILE A 10 12.31 11.51 8.02
C ILE A 10 11.31 12.17 8.97
N ILE A 11 11.26 11.74 10.23
CA ILE A 11 10.32 12.29 11.21
C ILE A 11 10.57 13.77 11.46
N LYS A 12 11.84 14.20 11.48
CA LYS A 12 12.21 15.61 11.62
C LYS A 12 11.64 16.44 10.46
N ASP A 13 11.79 15.98 9.23
CA ASP A 13 11.28 16.69 8.06
C ASP A 13 9.75 16.74 8.05
N LEU A 14 9.07 15.63 8.35
CA LEU A 14 7.61 15.57 8.44
C LEU A 14 7.06 16.53 9.50
N LYS A 15 7.68 16.59 10.69
CA LYS A 15 7.31 17.53 11.76
C LYS A 15 7.50 18.99 11.36
N SER A 16 8.42 19.27 10.43
CA SER A 16 8.62 20.61 9.87
C SER A 16 7.68 20.95 8.70
N GLY A 17 6.72 20.07 8.39
CA GLY A 17 5.79 20.24 7.27
C GLY A 17 6.43 20.03 5.89
N LYS A 18 7.64 19.45 5.84
CA LYS A 18 8.35 19.16 4.59
C LYS A 18 8.00 17.78 4.09
N ARG A 19 8.16 17.59 2.78
CA ARG A 19 8.16 16.26 2.19
C ARG A 19 9.49 15.57 2.53
N ALA A 20 9.45 14.59 3.41
CA ALA A 20 10.59 13.79 3.80
C ALA A 20 10.91 12.75 2.72
N LEU A 21 11.62 13.13 1.66
CA LEU A 21 12.09 12.20 0.63
C LEU A 21 13.55 11.87 0.86
N MET A 22 13.88 10.58 0.84
CA MET A 22 15.24 10.08 1.07
C MET A 22 15.74 9.23 -0.10
N ARG A 23 16.96 9.46 -0.56
CA ARG A 23 17.65 8.53 -1.46
C ARG A 23 18.43 7.53 -0.62
N LEU A 24 18.19 6.23 -0.85
CA LEU A 24 18.94 5.15 -0.21
C LEU A 24 20.11 4.76 -1.10
N ASN A 25 21.29 4.60 -0.50
CA ASN A 25 22.44 4.00 -1.19
C ASN A 25 22.43 2.47 -1.06
N SER A 26 23.32 1.79 -1.80
CA SER A 26 23.38 0.32 -1.82
C SER A 26 23.62 -0.30 -0.44
N ASP A 27 24.48 0.28 0.38
CA ASP A 27 24.76 -0.23 1.73
C ASP A 27 23.53 -0.12 2.65
N GLN A 28 22.76 0.96 2.51
CA GLN A 28 21.52 1.16 3.25
C GLN A 28 20.45 0.18 2.79
N ILE A 29 20.31 -0.05 1.48
CA ILE A 29 19.37 -1.04 0.93
C ILE A 29 19.70 -2.43 1.47
N GLU A 30 20.97 -2.84 1.39
CA GLU A 30 21.39 -4.16 1.85
C GLU A 30 21.23 -4.32 3.36
N GLY A 31 21.56 -3.30 4.14
CA GLY A 31 21.34 -3.36 5.58
C GLY A 31 19.85 -3.43 5.97
N LEU A 32 18.95 -2.75 5.23
CA LEU A 32 17.50 -2.85 5.47
C LEU A 32 16.97 -4.25 5.14
N LYS A 33 17.44 -4.86 4.04
CA LYS A 33 17.10 -6.24 3.68
C LYS A 33 17.53 -7.21 4.77
N LYS A 34 18.80 -7.11 5.20
CA LYS A 34 19.32 -7.94 6.28
C LYS A 34 18.48 -7.81 7.56
N ALA A 35 18.11 -6.59 7.94
CA ALA A 35 17.25 -6.37 9.10
C ALA A 35 15.88 -7.06 8.94
N LEU A 36 15.27 -7.02 7.75
CA LEU A 36 14.01 -7.69 7.45
C LEU A 36 14.12 -9.23 7.40
N ASP A 37 15.30 -9.77 7.11
CA ASP A 37 15.60 -11.21 7.15
C ASP A 37 15.82 -11.73 8.57
N ASP A 38 16.55 -10.95 9.38
CA ASP A 38 16.89 -11.31 10.77
C ASP A 38 15.65 -11.35 11.69
N GLY A 39 14.53 -10.76 11.24
CA GLY A 39 13.28 -10.69 11.98
C GLY A 39 13.28 -9.50 12.93
N LEU A 40 12.24 -8.67 12.82
CA LEU A 40 12.14 -7.42 13.56
C LEU A 40 10.98 -7.47 14.54
N VAL A 41 11.12 -6.77 15.66
CA VAL A 41 9.95 -6.43 16.45
C VAL A 41 9.11 -5.38 15.71
N THR A 42 7.81 -5.32 16.02
CA THR A 42 6.84 -4.48 15.29
C THR A 42 7.26 -3.02 15.13
N GLU A 43 7.83 -2.41 16.17
CA GLU A 43 8.24 -1.00 16.12
C GLU A 43 9.42 -0.77 15.17
N GLU A 44 10.35 -1.72 15.05
CA GLU A 44 11.47 -1.63 14.11
C GLU A 44 11.00 -1.85 12.68
N LEU A 45 10.05 -2.78 12.48
CA LEU A 45 9.38 -2.98 11.21
C LEU A 45 8.70 -1.68 10.76
N HIS A 46 7.97 -0.97 11.64
CA HIS A 46 7.32 0.30 11.31
C HIS A 46 8.33 1.36 10.85
N LYS A 47 9.49 1.45 11.52
CA LYS A 47 10.55 2.39 11.13
C LYS A 47 11.10 2.08 9.73
N ILE A 48 11.35 0.80 9.44
CA ILE A 48 11.82 0.39 8.10
C ILE A 48 10.75 0.67 7.05
N LEU A 49 9.50 0.30 7.28
CA LEU A 49 8.41 0.57 6.34
C LEU A 49 8.21 2.07 6.10
N CYS A 50 8.38 2.91 7.13
CA CYS A 50 8.39 4.36 7.00
C CYS A 50 9.54 4.84 6.08
N ILE A 51 10.76 4.32 6.27
CA ILE A 51 11.90 4.63 5.40
C ILE A 51 11.60 4.25 3.94
N LEU A 52 11.01 3.07 3.73
CA LEU A 52 10.64 2.59 2.40
C LEU A 52 9.58 3.47 1.74
N ASP A 53 8.49 3.80 2.45
CA ASP A 53 7.44 4.69 1.95
C ASP A 53 7.99 6.09 1.56
N HIS A 54 9.01 6.56 2.30
CA HIS A 54 9.65 7.85 2.07
C HIS A 54 10.89 7.81 1.16
N SER A 55 11.22 6.66 0.58
CA SER A 55 12.34 6.54 -0.35
C SER A 55 12.03 7.25 -1.70
N ILE A 56 13.04 7.78 -2.38
CA ILE A 56 12.85 8.37 -3.72
C ILE A 56 12.71 7.28 -4.77
N GLU A 57 13.47 6.21 -4.61
CA GLU A 57 13.61 5.15 -5.60
C GLU A 57 12.82 3.91 -5.17
N SER A 58 11.98 3.42 -6.07
CA SER A 58 11.34 2.12 -5.93
C SER A 58 12.37 1.01 -6.11
N ASN A 59 12.40 0.05 -5.18
CA ASN A 59 13.33 -1.07 -5.19
C ASN A 59 12.52 -2.37 -5.08
N LEU A 60 12.48 -3.15 -6.17
CA LEU A 60 11.66 -4.37 -6.29
C LEU A 60 12.11 -5.47 -5.31
N GLU A 61 13.36 -5.44 -4.87
CA GLU A 61 13.93 -6.38 -3.89
C GLU A 61 13.15 -6.41 -2.57
N PHE A 62 12.46 -5.32 -2.20
CA PHE A 62 11.62 -5.29 -0.99
C PHE A 62 10.25 -5.92 -1.18
N SER A 63 9.84 -6.22 -2.42
CA SER A 63 8.48 -6.67 -2.72
C SER A 63 8.12 -7.98 -2.03
N SER A 64 9.04 -8.95 -1.98
CA SER A 64 8.83 -10.25 -1.34
C SER A 64 8.61 -10.10 0.17
N TYR A 65 9.41 -9.25 0.83
CA TYR A 65 9.27 -8.94 2.25
C TYR A 65 7.92 -8.31 2.55
N ILE A 66 7.53 -7.28 1.80
CA ILE A 66 6.26 -6.58 1.99
C ILE A 66 5.09 -7.54 1.79
N CYS A 67 5.13 -8.39 0.75
CA CYS A 67 4.09 -9.40 0.51
C CYS A 67 4.01 -10.44 1.63
N ARG A 68 5.15 -10.86 2.19
CA ARG A 68 5.22 -11.78 3.33
C ARG A 68 4.56 -11.19 4.57
N GLU A 69 4.82 -9.93 4.87
CA GLU A 69 4.24 -9.26 6.05
C GLU A 69 2.76 -8.92 5.86
N LEU A 70 2.32 -8.54 4.65
CA LEU A 70 0.90 -8.34 4.33
C LEU A 70 0.04 -9.60 4.58
N LYS A 71 0.61 -10.80 4.43
CA LYS A 71 -0.11 -12.06 4.71
C LYS A 71 -0.32 -12.34 6.21
N LYS A 72 0.48 -11.69 7.07
CA LYS A 72 0.51 -11.94 8.52
C LYS A 72 -0.01 -10.76 9.33
N VAL A 73 -0.38 -9.65 8.67
CA VAL A 73 -0.77 -8.43 9.36
C VAL A 73 -2.11 -8.60 10.09
N GLU A 74 -2.12 -8.22 11.36
CA GLU A 74 -3.30 -8.36 12.24
C GLU A 74 -3.76 -7.04 12.85
N ASP A 75 -2.99 -5.95 12.69
CA ASP A 75 -3.29 -4.64 13.24
C ASP A 75 -3.28 -3.50 12.20
N SER A 76 -4.09 -2.46 12.47
CA SER A 76 -4.28 -1.33 11.57
C SER A 76 -3.01 -0.52 11.33
N LYS A 77 -2.19 -0.30 12.36
CA LYS A 77 -0.98 0.55 12.25
C LYS A 77 0.02 -0.10 11.30
N THR A 78 0.32 -1.38 11.52
CA THR A 78 1.21 -2.15 10.63
C THR A 78 0.65 -2.21 9.21
N LEU A 79 -0.65 -2.41 9.04
CA LEU A 79 -1.29 -2.45 7.73
C LEU A 79 -1.05 -1.14 6.95
N ILE A 80 -1.27 0.02 7.58
CA ILE A 80 -1.07 1.31 6.91
C ILE A 80 0.38 1.49 6.44
N TYR A 81 1.36 1.16 7.30
CA TYR A 81 2.78 1.19 6.91
C TYR A 81 3.10 0.26 5.74
N LEU A 82 2.55 -0.96 5.75
CA LEU A 82 2.74 -1.91 4.66
C LEU A 82 2.13 -1.41 3.35
N LEU A 83 0.96 -0.78 3.40
CA LEU A 83 0.27 -0.23 2.21
C LEU A 83 1.01 0.98 1.63
N GLY A 84 1.55 1.85 2.48
CA GLY A 84 2.44 2.95 2.07
C GLY A 84 3.67 2.42 1.32
N ALA A 85 4.43 1.52 1.96
CA ALA A 85 5.60 0.90 1.33
C ALA A 85 5.26 0.11 0.06
N SER A 86 4.10 -0.58 0.01
CA SER A 86 3.64 -1.35 -1.15
C SER A 86 3.44 -0.49 -2.39
N SER A 87 2.89 0.72 -2.22
CA SER A 87 2.64 1.66 -3.33
C SER A 87 3.92 1.88 -4.15
N LYS A 88 5.05 2.07 -3.47
CA LYS A 88 6.35 2.33 -4.10
C LYS A 88 7.11 1.06 -4.48
N HIS A 89 7.26 0.13 -3.54
CA HIS A 89 8.20 -0.99 -3.69
C HIS A 89 7.59 -2.26 -4.28
N VAL A 90 6.27 -2.30 -4.42
CA VAL A 90 5.56 -3.41 -5.08
C VAL A 90 4.92 -2.92 -6.38
N ILE A 91 4.08 -1.89 -6.31
CA ILE A 91 3.28 -1.45 -7.46
C ILE A 91 4.13 -0.63 -8.44
N GLU A 92 4.71 0.49 -7.98
CA GLU A 92 5.53 1.34 -8.83
C GLU A 92 6.78 0.60 -9.35
N ALA A 93 7.44 -0.18 -8.48
CA ALA A 93 8.60 -0.98 -8.85
C ALA A 93 8.29 -1.97 -9.99
N ALA A 94 7.22 -2.77 -9.86
CA ALA A 94 6.82 -3.71 -10.92
C ALA A 94 6.45 -2.99 -12.22
N ALA A 95 5.74 -1.86 -12.12
CA ALA A 95 5.34 -1.08 -13.28
C ALA A 95 6.53 -0.51 -14.07
N LYS A 96 7.60 -0.09 -13.39
CA LYS A 96 8.85 0.37 -14.04
C LYS A 96 9.51 -0.73 -14.87
N ASP A 97 9.39 -1.97 -14.42
CA ASP A 97 9.92 -3.14 -15.13
C ASP A 97 8.93 -3.67 -16.19
N GLY A 98 7.80 -2.99 -16.40
CA GLY A 98 6.77 -3.38 -17.37
C GLY A 98 5.88 -4.54 -16.91
N PHE A 99 5.92 -4.90 -15.63
CA PHE A 99 5.14 -5.97 -15.06
C PHE A 99 3.97 -5.46 -14.19
N PRO A 100 2.85 -6.19 -14.14
CA PRO A 100 1.83 -5.93 -13.14
C PRO A 100 2.31 -6.37 -11.74
N PRO A 101 1.67 -5.90 -10.66
CA PRO A 101 1.88 -6.47 -9.33
C PRO A 101 1.67 -7.98 -9.32
N SER A 102 2.45 -8.69 -8.50
CA SER A 102 2.46 -10.16 -8.47
C SER A 102 1.12 -10.73 -8.00
N GLY A 103 0.81 -11.97 -8.41
CA GLY A 103 -0.37 -12.68 -7.92
C GLY A 103 -0.36 -12.89 -6.39
N GLU A 104 0.83 -12.98 -5.81
CA GLU A 104 1.03 -13.04 -4.36
C GLU A 104 0.54 -11.76 -3.66
N PHE A 105 0.96 -10.59 -4.16
CA PHE A 105 0.50 -9.31 -3.65
C PHE A 105 -1.02 -9.17 -3.78
N MET A 106 -1.55 -9.48 -4.98
CA MET A 106 -2.98 -9.38 -5.25
C MET A 106 -3.80 -10.29 -4.33
N SER A 107 -3.31 -11.51 -4.04
CA SER A 107 -3.97 -12.41 -3.10
C SER A 107 -3.91 -11.90 -1.67
N ALA A 108 -2.78 -11.32 -1.23
CA ALA A 108 -2.65 -10.78 0.12
C ALA A 108 -3.63 -9.63 0.35
N ILE A 109 -3.72 -8.67 -0.59
CA ILE A 109 -4.68 -7.56 -0.52
C ILE A 109 -6.12 -8.07 -0.51
N LYS A 110 -6.45 -9.08 -1.33
CA LYS A 110 -7.80 -9.65 -1.35
C LYS A 110 -8.18 -10.26 0.01
N ASN A 111 -7.26 -10.99 0.64
CA ASN A 111 -7.50 -11.58 1.95
C ASN A 111 -7.73 -10.49 3.02
N ILE A 112 -7.00 -9.38 2.95
CA ILE A 112 -7.20 -8.25 3.88
C ILE A 112 -8.56 -7.58 3.65
N LEU A 113 -9.01 -7.40 2.40
CA LEU A 113 -10.36 -6.88 2.12
C LEU A 113 -11.48 -7.74 2.74
N GLU A 114 -11.24 -9.04 2.89
CA GLU A 114 -12.20 -9.99 3.46
C GLU A 114 -12.06 -10.12 4.99
N SER A 115 -11.06 -9.48 5.59
CA SER A 115 -10.77 -9.53 7.02
C SER A 115 -11.48 -8.42 7.82
N PRO A 116 -11.52 -8.52 9.17
CA PRO A 116 -12.02 -7.44 10.03
C PRO A 116 -11.30 -6.11 9.84
N LEU A 117 -10.02 -6.11 9.44
CA LEU A 117 -9.22 -4.89 9.27
C LEU A 117 -9.83 -3.95 8.22
N ALA A 118 -10.44 -4.49 7.16
CA ALA A 118 -11.07 -3.70 6.10
C ALA A 118 -12.41 -3.06 6.52
N LYS A 119 -12.92 -3.36 7.72
CA LYS A 119 -14.11 -2.69 8.26
C LYS A 119 -13.78 -1.35 8.90
N GLU A 120 -12.54 -1.15 9.30
CA GLU A 120 -12.06 0.11 9.84
C GLU A 120 -11.99 1.15 8.72
N PRO A 121 -12.63 2.33 8.86
CA PRO A 121 -12.74 3.30 7.77
C PRO A 121 -11.40 3.74 7.19
N GLU A 122 -10.41 4.02 8.04
CA GLU A 122 -9.09 4.44 7.62
C GLU A 122 -8.38 3.33 6.83
N ASN A 123 -8.36 2.10 7.36
CA ASN A 123 -7.77 0.95 6.67
C ASN A 123 -8.40 0.71 5.30
N LEU A 124 -9.73 0.80 5.20
CA LEU A 124 -10.44 0.65 3.94
C LEU A 124 -10.01 1.71 2.93
N GLU A 125 -9.89 2.97 3.35
CA GLU A 125 -9.41 4.04 2.48
C GLU A 125 -8.00 3.72 1.95
N TRP A 126 -7.07 3.37 2.85
CA TRP A 126 -5.70 3.04 2.48
C TRP A 126 -5.62 1.84 1.54
N LEU A 127 -6.41 0.79 1.79
CA LEU A 127 -6.52 -0.38 0.91
C LEU A 127 -7.02 0.02 -0.48
N LEU A 128 -8.09 0.81 -0.54
CA LEU A 128 -8.68 1.26 -1.81
C LEU A 128 -7.72 2.15 -2.59
N ARG A 129 -6.99 3.07 -1.93
CA ARG A 129 -5.93 3.88 -2.55
C ARG A 129 -4.82 3.01 -3.12
N THR A 130 -4.41 1.98 -2.40
CA THR A 130 -3.38 1.03 -2.86
C THR A 130 -3.88 0.22 -4.06
N ILE A 131 -5.12 -0.25 -4.02
CA ILE A 131 -5.73 -0.99 -5.12
C ILE A 131 -5.90 -0.13 -6.38
N GLU A 132 -6.29 1.14 -6.21
CA GLU A 132 -6.47 2.08 -7.32
C GLU A 132 -5.19 2.22 -8.16
N GLN A 133 -4.03 2.27 -7.50
CA GLN A 133 -2.71 2.35 -8.14
C GLN A 133 -2.37 1.12 -9.00
N THR A 134 -3.05 -0.02 -8.82
CA THR A 134 -2.88 -1.20 -9.69
C THR A 134 -3.52 -1.04 -11.09
N GLY A 135 -4.18 0.10 -11.36
CA GLY A 135 -4.75 0.42 -12.66
C GLY A 135 -5.90 -0.52 -13.03
N MET A 136 -5.86 -1.10 -14.24
CA MET A 136 -6.92 -2.01 -14.72
C MET A 136 -6.97 -3.33 -13.96
N LYS A 137 -5.87 -3.75 -13.31
CA LYS A 137 -5.83 -5.00 -12.52
C LYS A 137 -6.68 -4.91 -11.26
N SER A 138 -7.08 -3.71 -10.84
CA SER A 138 -8.03 -3.48 -9.75
C SER A 138 -9.36 -4.22 -9.93
N ILE A 139 -9.74 -4.57 -11.17
CA ILE A 139 -10.96 -5.34 -11.45
C ILE A 139 -10.98 -6.70 -10.75
N PHE A 140 -9.80 -7.26 -10.45
CA PHE A 140 -9.65 -8.48 -9.66
C PHE A 140 -10.36 -8.40 -8.31
N PHE A 141 -10.41 -7.21 -7.71
CA PHE A 141 -11.01 -6.97 -6.39
C PHE A 141 -12.47 -6.54 -6.44
N LYS A 142 -13.07 -6.38 -7.63
CA LYS A 142 -14.40 -5.79 -7.81
C LYS A 142 -15.45 -6.38 -6.86
N GLY A 143 -15.53 -7.71 -6.79
CA GLY A 143 -16.52 -8.39 -5.96
C GLY A 143 -16.36 -8.11 -4.46
N SER A 144 -15.13 -8.04 -3.96
CA SER A 144 -14.85 -7.78 -2.54
C SER A 144 -15.03 -6.29 -2.20
N ILE A 145 -14.62 -5.39 -3.10
CA ILE A 145 -14.78 -3.94 -2.91
C ILE A 145 -16.23 -3.51 -2.85
N LEU A 146 -17.08 -4.00 -3.77
CA LEU A 146 -18.48 -3.57 -3.83
C LEU A 146 -19.27 -3.97 -2.57
N LYS A 147 -18.87 -5.05 -1.87
CA LYS A 147 -19.45 -5.45 -0.59
C LYS A 147 -19.10 -4.50 0.56
N LEU A 148 -17.99 -3.78 0.46
CA LEU A 148 -17.50 -2.83 1.47
C LEU A 148 -17.94 -1.40 1.20
N LYS A 149 -18.72 -1.15 0.13
CA LYS A 149 -19.13 0.19 -0.27
C LYS A 149 -19.89 0.88 0.87
N PRO A 150 -19.40 2.03 1.38
CA PRO A 150 -20.11 2.77 2.42
C PRO A 150 -21.52 3.19 1.95
N GLY A 151 -22.50 3.04 2.83
CA GLY A 151 -23.87 3.46 2.57
C GLY A 151 -24.03 4.99 2.43
N MET A 152 -25.21 5.45 2.03
CA MET A 152 -25.47 6.87 1.73
C MET A 152 -25.25 7.84 2.91
N GLY A 153 -25.30 7.35 4.16
CA GLY A 153 -25.02 8.14 5.37
C GLY A 153 -23.53 8.38 5.67
N SER A 154 -22.61 8.04 4.75
CA SER A 154 -21.15 8.11 4.92
C SER A 154 -20.56 9.53 4.98
N LEU A 155 -21.38 10.58 4.92
CA LEU A 155 -20.94 11.97 4.75
C LEU A 155 -20.25 12.55 6.00
N PHE A 156 -20.44 11.97 7.18
CA PHE A 156 -19.90 12.48 8.45
C PHE A 156 -18.53 11.89 8.81
N ASN A 157 -18.01 10.92 8.05
CA ASN A 157 -16.69 10.35 8.27
C ASN A 157 -15.85 10.52 6.98
N GLN A 158 -14.74 11.24 7.09
CA GLN A 158 -13.88 11.58 5.95
C GLN A 158 -13.35 10.34 5.23
N HIS A 159 -12.95 9.30 5.96
CA HIS A 159 -12.46 8.05 5.37
C HIS A 159 -13.56 7.28 4.64
N LYS A 160 -14.79 7.23 5.18
CA LYS A 160 -15.92 6.62 4.49
C LYS A 160 -16.31 7.40 3.24
N LYS A 161 -16.23 8.73 3.27
CA LYS A 161 -16.45 9.59 2.09
C LYS A 161 -15.39 9.31 1.02
N ALA A 162 -14.12 9.35 1.38
CA ALA A 162 -13.00 9.06 0.47
C ALA A 162 -13.10 7.65 -0.13
N SER A 163 -13.40 6.65 0.71
CA SER A 163 -13.62 5.27 0.26
C SER A 163 -14.74 5.18 -0.78
N LYS A 164 -15.87 5.87 -0.57
CA LYS A 164 -16.98 5.90 -1.53
C LYS A 164 -16.55 6.53 -2.86
N GLU A 165 -15.84 7.65 -2.81
CA GLU A 165 -15.33 8.34 -4.02
C GLU A 165 -14.37 7.46 -4.83
N ILE A 166 -13.46 6.74 -4.16
CA ILE A 166 -12.54 5.81 -4.82
C ILE A 166 -13.30 4.63 -5.43
N ILE A 167 -14.29 4.07 -4.74
CA ILE A 167 -15.12 2.97 -5.28
C ILE A 167 -15.88 3.43 -6.53
N GLU A 168 -16.47 4.62 -6.52
CA GLU A 168 -17.19 5.16 -7.68
C GLU A 168 -16.25 5.42 -8.87
N LEU A 169 -15.01 5.87 -8.61
CA LEU A 169 -13.97 5.99 -9.64
C LEU A 169 -13.62 4.62 -10.25
N LEU A 170 -13.43 3.61 -9.41
CA LEU A 170 -13.13 2.24 -9.84
C LEU A 170 -14.29 1.63 -10.65
N GLU A 171 -15.54 1.83 -10.23
CA GLU A 171 -16.73 1.39 -10.95
C GLU A 171 -16.78 1.96 -12.38
N LYS A 172 -16.46 3.25 -12.55
CA LYS A 172 -16.35 3.89 -13.87
C LYS A 172 -15.23 3.27 -14.71
N ARG A 173 -14.08 2.97 -14.10
CA ARG A 173 -12.93 2.34 -14.79
C ARG A 173 -13.24 0.92 -15.27
N TRP A 174 -14.06 0.17 -14.54
CA TRP A 174 -14.46 -1.20 -14.91
C TRP A 174 -15.65 -1.27 -15.84
N ALA A 175 -16.34 -0.16 -16.11
CA ALA A 175 -17.49 -0.15 -16.99
C ALA A 175 -17.09 -0.53 -18.43
N PRO A 176 -17.94 -1.26 -19.17
CA PRO A 176 -17.66 -1.56 -20.57
C PRO A 176 -17.49 -0.26 -21.36
N ILE A 177 -16.45 -0.18 -22.19
CA ILE A 177 -16.30 0.93 -23.14
C ILE A 177 -17.41 0.78 -24.17
N LYS A 178 -18.36 1.73 -24.21
CA LYS A 178 -19.37 1.77 -25.28
C LYS A 178 -18.65 1.91 -26.63
N GLY A 179 -18.82 0.93 -27.51
CA GLY A 179 -18.23 0.90 -28.86
C GLY A 179 -16.87 0.19 -28.98
N GLY A 180 -16.44 -0.57 -27.98
CA GLY A 180 -15.33 -1.52 -28.15
C GLY A 180 -15.73 -2.70 -29.07
N PRO A 181 -14.80 -3.55 -29.53
CA PRO A 181 -15.09 -4.64 -30.48
C PRO A 181 -16.04 -5.74 -29.96
N LEU A 182 -16.61 -5.56 -28.76
CA LEU A 182 -17.58 -6.45 -28.13
C LEU A 182 -18.86 -5.73 -27.69
N GLY A 183 -19.12 -4.49 -28.15
CA GLY A 183 -20.29 -3.68 -27.75
C GLY A 183 -20.98 -3.00 -28.91
#